data_AF-A0A925IQV1-F1
#
_entry.id   AF-A0A925IQV1-F1
#
_cell.length_a   1.000
_cell.length_b   1.000
_cell.length_c   1.000
_cell.angle_alpha   90.00
_cell.angle_beta   90.00
_cell.angle_gamma   90.00
#
_symmetry.space_group_name_H-M   'P 1'
#
loop_
_entity.id
_entity.type
_entity.pdbx_description
1 polymer ?
#
loop_
_entity_poly.entity_id
_entity_poly.type
_entity_poly.pdbx_seq_one_letter_code
_entity_poly.pdbx_strand_id
1 'polypeptide(L)'
;QLTLSLIGLFIFMMAGKEYDQTKMLALLYNTTVGEIMRTSFTKLHLSDNYTTVIEKYYREGEQNFLIFDSMGNVSGTIPELFIKDTIKNKTQDKSVNQMMSSKIASVSPGDNLKDIIELMRNEGVAIVSVEDHNQLVGVLDRNQIENYLRLKSE
;
A
#
# COMPACT_ATOMS: atom_id res chain seq x y z
N GLN A 1 27.78 -41.47 6.24
CA GLN A 1 27.86 -40.73 4.96
C GLN A 1 26.56 -40.00 4.65
N LEU A 2 25.39 -40.67 4.71
CA LEU A 2 24.07 -40.02 4.55
C LEU A 2 23.83 -38.80 5.45
N THR A 3 24.25 -38.88 6.72
CA THR A 3 24.15 -37.77 7.68
C THR A 3 24.92 -36.52 7.24
N LEU A 4 26.11 -36.69 6.67
CA LEU A 4 26.95 -35.57 6.22
C LEU A 4 26.38 -34.92 4.96
N SER A 5 25.85 -35.73 4.02
CA SER A 5 25.13 -35.23 2.85
C SER A 5 23.88 -34.43 3.25
N LEU A 6 23.13 -34.92 4.24
CA LEU A 6 21.96 -34.22 4.76
C LEU A 6 22.34 -32.88 5.41
N ILE A 7 23.36 -32.87 6.28
CA ILE A 7 23.86 -31.65 6.92
C ILE A 7 24.35 -30.65 5.86
N GLY A 8 25.06 -31.11 4.83
CA GLY A 8 25.51 -30.25 3.72
C GLY A 8 24.35 -29.56 3.00
N LEU A 9 23.26 -30.29 2.71
CA LEU A 9 22.04 -29.71 2.13
C LEU A 9 21.41 -28.66 3.05
N PHE A 10 21.30 -28.96 4.36
CA PHE A 10 20.75 -28.02 5.33
C PHE A 10 21.59 -26.74 5.46
N ILE A 11 22.92 -26.85 5.50
CA ILE A 11 23.82 -25.70 5.55
C ILE A 11 23.64 -24.85 4.28
N PHE A 12 23.61 -25.47 3.11
CA PHE A 12 23.39 -24.76 1.85
C PHE A 12 22.05 -24.02 1.83
N MET A 13 20.96 -24.68 2.23
CA MET A 13 19.63 -24.05 2.33
C MET A 13 19.59 -22.92 3.35
N MET A 14 20.21 -23.10 4.52
CA MET A 14 20.27 -22.05 5.56
C MET A 14 21.08 -20.84 5.13
N ALA A 15 22.23 -21.05 4.47
CA ALA A 15 23.06 -19.98 3.95
C ALA A 15 22.31 -19.13 2.90
N GLY A 16 21.55 -19.78 2.00
CA GLY A 16 20.69 -19.07 1.05
C GLY A 16 19.62 -18.22 1.74
N LYS A 17 18.94 -18.78 2.76
CA LYS A 17 17.90 -18.06 3.52
C LYS A 17 18.44 -16.83 4.26
N GLU A 18 19.65 -16.91 4.82
CA GLU A 18 20.29 -15.79 5.53
C GLU A 18 20.68 -14.66 4.57
N TYR A 19 21.18 -15.01 3.38
CA TYR A 19 21.47 -14.06 2.31
C TYR A 19 20.20 -13.31 1.86
N ASP A 20 19.11 -14.04 1.58
CA ASP A 20 17.84 -13.45 1.16
C ASP A 20 17.23 -12.55 2.24
N GLN A 21 17.31 -12.96 3.51
CA GLN A 21 16.84 -12.17 4.64
C GLN A 21 17.62 -10.86 4.79
N THR A 22 18.94 -10.90 4.64
CA THR A 22 19.80 -9.69 4.70
C THR A 22 19.53 -8.76 3.53
N LYS A 23 19.36 -9.30 2.31
CA LYS A 23 18.96 -8.52 1.11
C LYS A 23 17.63 -7.82 1.34
N MET A 24 16.62 -8.53 1.86
CA MET A 24 15.31 -7.96 2.16
C MET A 24 15.40 -6.84 3.20
N LEU A 25 16.12 -7.07 4.31
CA LEU A 25 16.31 -6.03 5.33
C LEU A 25 16.98 -4.78 4.75
N ALA A 26 18.04 -4.95 3.96
CA ALA A 26 18.71 -3.82 3.33
C ALA A 26 17.78 -3.04 2.38
N LEU A 27 16.93 -3.72 1.60
CA LEU A 27 15.93 -3.07 0.75
C LEU A 27 14.94 -2.22 1.56
N LEU A 28 14.45 -2.76 2.67
CA LEU A 28 13.55 -2.02 3.56
C LEU A 28 14.23 -0.76 4.11
N TYR A 29 15.47 -0.88 4.62
CA TYR A 29 16.20 0.24 5.24
C TYR A 29 16.76 1.28 4.27
N ASN A 30 16.97 0.93 3.01
CA ASN A 30 17.58 1.86 2.04
C ASN A 30 16.57 2.48 1.09
N THR A 31 15.33 2.01 1.07
CA THR A 31 14.29 2.58 0.20
C THR A 31 13.46 3.62 0.95
N THR A 32 13.32 4.78 0.35
CA THR A 32 12.46 5.85 0.85
C THR A 32 11.07 5.83 0.21
N VAL A 33 10.08 6.44 0.87
CA VAL A 33 8.73 6.62 0.31
C VAL A 33 8.78 7.32 -1.04
N GLY A 34 9.62 8.35 -1.18
CA GLY A 34 9.74 9.15 -2.40
C GLY A 34 10.14 8.34 -3.64
N GLU A 35 10.84 7.22 -3.47
CA GLU A 35 11.24 6.34 -4.57
C GLU A 35 10.10 5.47 -5.11
N ILE A 36 9.08 5.19 -4.30
CA ILE A 36 8.00 4.26 -4.63
C ILE A 36 6.68 4.98 -4.86
N MET A 37 6.46 6.11 -4.18
CA MET A 37 5.17 6.83 -4.21
C MET A 37 4.75 7.19 -5.63
N ARG A 38 3.43 7.22 -5.85
CA ARG A 38 2.86 7.76 -7.09
C ARG A 38 2.40 9.20 -6.87
N THR A 39 2.78 10.08 -7.79
CA THR A 39 2.36 11.49 -7.81
C THR A 39 1.05 11.69 -8.59
N SER A 40 0.73 10.76 -9.50
CA SER A 40 -0.54 10.71 -10.23
C SER A 40 -1.47 9.71 -9.57
N PHE A 41 -2.58 10.20 -9.02
CA PHE A 41 -3.58 9.40 -8.35
C PHE A 41 -4.97 10.02 -8.52
N THR A 42 -5.99 9.17 -8.49
CA THR A 42 -7.37 9.64 -8.47
C THR A 42 -7.68 10.40 -7.18
N LYS A 43 -8.32 11.57 -7.33
CA LYS A 43 -8.99 12.28 -6.24
C LYS A 43 -10.48 12.00 -6.28
N LEU A 44 -11.00 11.34 -5.26
CA LEU A 44 -12.44 11.12 -5.07
C LEU A 44 -12.96 12.01 -3.95
N HIS A 45 -14.21 12.45 -4.05
CA HIS A 45 -14.85 13.30 -3.07
C HIS A 45 -15.92 12.57 -2.27
N LEU A 46 -16.22 13.08 -1.06
CA LEU A 46 -17.23 12.51 -0.16
C LEU A 46 -18.62 12.35 -0.82
N SER A 47 -18.98 13.27 -1.72
CA SER A 47 -20.25 13.29 -2.44
C SER A 47 -20.30 12.37 -3.65
N ASP A 48 -19.18 11.78 -4.06
CA ASP A 48 -19.13 10.94 -5.25
C ASP A 48 -19.95 9.65 -5.05
N ASN A 49 -20.51 9.14 -6.14
CA ASN A 49 -21.17 7.86 -6.13
C ASN A 49 -20.14 6.73 -6.06
N TYR A 50 -20.40 5.69 -5.27
CA TYR A 50 -19.47 4.57 -5.15
C TYR A 50 -19.25 3.82 -6.47
N THR A 51 -20.19 3.91 -7.42
CA THR A 51 -20.03 3.38 -8.78
C THR A 51 -18.77 3.95 -9.46
N THR A 52 -18.42 5.22 -9.24
CA THR A 52 -17.19 5.82 -9.77
C THR A 52 -15.93 5.14 -9.24
N VAL A 53 -15.94 4.71 -7.96
CA VAL A 53 -14.84 3.93 -7.36
C VAL A 53 -14.67 2.62 -8.11
N ILE A 54 -15.77 1.91 -8.37
CA ILE A 54 -15.76 0.61 -9.06
C ILE A 54 -15.29 0.76 -10.51
N GLU A 55 -15.75 1.79 -11.22
CA GLU A 55 -15.32 2.08 -12.59
C GLU A 55 -13.81 2.32 -12.66
N LYS A 56 -13.27 3.11 -11.73
CA LYS A 56 -11.84 3.39 -11.65
C LYS A 56 -11.02 2.16 -11.27
N TYR A 57 -11.51 1.36 -10.33
CA TYR A 57 -10.90 0.09 -9.97
C TYR A 57 -10.73 -0.84 -11.19
N TYR A 58 -11.74 -0.92 -12.06
CA TYR A 58 -11.65 -1.75 -13.26
C TYR A 58 -10.86 -1.13 -14.41
N ARG A 59 -10.91 0.19 -14.61
CA ARG A 59 -10.31 0.86 -15.79
C ARG A 59 -8.87 1.31 -15.58
N GLU A 60 -8.58 1.85 -14.40
CA GLU A 60 -7.31 2.52 -14.10
C GLU A 60 -6.35 1.60 -13.33
N GLY A 61 -6.84 0.46 -12.81
CA GLY A 61 -6.04 -0.51 -12.06
C GLY A 61 -5.64 -0.03 -10.66
N GLU A 62 -6.15 1.12 -10.22
CA GLU A 62 -5.99 1.61 -8.84
C GLU A 62 -6.74 0.71 -7.87
N GLN A 63 -6.06 0.22 -6.84
CA GLN A 63 -6.63 -0.72 -5.87
C GLN A 63 -7.09 -0.04 -4.58
N ASN A 64 -6.52 1.12 -4.25
CA ASN A 64 -6.82 1.86 -3.03
C ASN A 64 -6.94 3.36 -3.35
N PHE A 65 -7.89 4.05 -2.71
CA PHE A 65 -8.20 5.44 -3.02
C PHE A 65 -8.18 6.33 -1.78
N LEU A 66 -7.68 7.56 -1.95
CA LEU A 66 -7.85 8.65 -0.98
C LEU A 66 -9.14 9.42 -1.28
N ILE A 67 -9.85 9.78 -0.21
CA ILE A 67 -11.10 10.54 -0.28
C ILE A 67 -10.87 11.93 0.28
N PHE A 68 -11.34 12.93 -0.45
CA PHE A 68 -11.15 14.35 -0.16
C PHE A 68 -12.46 15.02 0.26
N ASP A 69 -12.39 15.93 1.22
CA ASP A 69 -13.49 16.86 1.50
C ASP A 69 -13.58 17.97 0.43
N SER A 70 -14.51 18.90 0.63
CA SER A 70 -14.67 20.09 -0.21
C SER A 70 -13.55 21.13 -0.05
N MET A 71 -12.76 21.06 1.02
CA MET A 71 -11.62 21.94 1.29
C MET A 71 -10.32 21.42 0.68
N GLY A 72 -10.32 20.17 0.18
CA GLY A 72 -9.15 19.52 -0.41
C GLY A 72 -8.31 18.71 0.58
N ASN A 73 -8.78 18.49 1.81
CA ASN A 73 -8.10 17.67 2.80
C ASN A 73 -8.51 16.19 2.66
N VAL A 74 -7.58 15.29 3.00
CA VAL A 74 -7.86 13.85 3.04
C VAL A 74 -8.79 13.56 4.23
N SER A 75 -9.99 13.06 3.93
CA SER A 75 -11.05 12.77 4.90
C SER A 75 -11.28 11.28 5.13
N GLY A 76 -10.70 10.43 4.29
CA GLY A 76 -10.86 8.99 4.39
C GLY A 76 -10.13 8.22 3.32
N THR A 77 -10.30 6.91 3.37
CA THR A 77 -9.72 5.96 2.42
C THR A 77 -10.75 4.93 1.99
N ILE A 78 -10.64 4.44 0.75
CA ILE A 78 -11.34 3.22 0.32
C ILE A 78 -10.27 2.16 0.00
N PRO A 79 -10.05 1.19 0.90
CA PRO A 79 -9.18 0.05 0.65
C PRO A 79 -9.76 -0.91 -0.39
N GLU A 80 -8.90 -1.64 -1.11
CA GLU A 80 -9.30 -2.64 -2.11
C GLU A 80 -10.31 -3.66 -1.54
N LEU A 81 -10.14 -4.03 -0.27
CA LEU A 81 -11.02 -4.95 0.44
C LEU A 81 -12.49 -4.46 0.41
N PHE A 82 -12.71 -3.17 0.63
CA PHE A 82 -14.07 -2.60 0.67
C PHE A 82 -14.70 -2.59 -0.72
N ILE A 83 -13.90 -2.38 -1.77
CA ILE A 83 -14.33 -2.43 -3.16
C ILE A 83 -14.77 -3.86 -3.51
N LYS A 84 -13.92 -4.85 -3.21
CA LYS A 84 -14.22 -6.28 -3.43
C LYS A 84 -15.49 -6.71 -2.70
N ASP A 85 -15.64 -6.30 -1.44
CA ASP A 85 -16.84 -6.60 -0.65
C ASP A 85 -18.09 -5.93 -1.22
N THR A 86 -17.98 -4.69 -1.70
CA THR A 86 -19.10 -3.97 -2.32
C THR A 86 -19.54 -4.62 -3.63
N ILE A 87 -18.60 -5.02 -4.49
CA ILE A 87 -18.88 -5.74 -5.74
C ILE A 87 -19.57 -7.07 -5.45
N LYS A 88 -19.06 -7.82 -4.47
CA LYS A 88 -19.61 -9.11 -4.07
C LYS A 88 -21.04 -9.00 -3.54
N ASN A 89 -21.31 -7.97 -2.73
CA ASN A 89 -22.62 -7.77 -2.10
C ASN A 89 -23.59 -6.88 -2.91
N LYS A 90 -23.14 -6.31 -4.03
CA LYS A 90 -23.92 -5.43 -4.93
C LYS A 90 -24.49 -4.18 -4.24
N THR A 91 -23.76 -3.59 -3.29
CA THR A 91 -24.20 -2.41 -2.51
C THR A 91 -23.58 -1.09 -3.00
N GLN A 92 -23.42 -0.96 -4.32
CA GLN A 92 -22.73 0.15 -4.97
C GLN A 92 -23.58 1.42 -5.15
N ASP A 93 -24.85 1.36 -4.75
CA ASP A 93 -25.85 2.44 -4.81
C ASP A 93 -25.63 3.54 -3.76
N LYS A 94 -24.69 3.33 -2.84
CA LYS A 94 -24.35 4.27 -1.76
C LYS A 94 -23.33 5.33 -2.21
N SER A 95 -23.22 6.39 -1.43
CA SER A 95 -22.17 7.42 -1.59
C SER A 95 -20.83 6.94 -1.03
N VAL A 96 -19.74 7.53 -1.51
CA VAL A 96 -18.38 7.32 -0.99
C VAL A 96 -18.30 7.55 0.52
N ASN A 97 -18.88 8.63 1.03
CA ASN A 97 -18.89 8.94 2.47
C ASN A 97 -19.51 7.83 3.34
N GLN A 98 -20.49 7.08 2.82
CA GLN A 98 -21.15 6.01 3.57
C GLN A 98 -20.35 4.69 3.58
N MET A 99 -19.40 4.54 2.66
CA MET A 99 -18.69 3.28 2.42
C MET A 99 -17.19 3.39 2.69
N MET A 100 -16.65 4.60 2.85
CA MET A 100 -15.24 4.83 3.15
C MET A 100 -14.86 4.43 4.59
N SER A 101 -13.56 4.19 4.79
CA SER A 101 -12.94 4.18 6.10
C SER A 101 -12.49 5.60 6.47
N SER A 102 -12.77 6.06 7.68
CA SER A 102 -12.23 7.32 8.21
C SER A 102 -10.77 7.22 8.66
N LYS A 103 -10.16 6.03 8.57
CA LYS A 103 -8.74 5.85 8.89
C LYS A 103 -7.88 6.47 7.81
N ILE A 104 -7.03 7.40 8.22
CA ILE A 104 -6.07 8.13 7.40
C ILE A 104 -4.73 8.10 8.10
N ALA A 105 -3.65 8.12 7.33
CA ALA A 105 -2.30 8.34 7.83
C ALA A 105 -1.51 9.08 6.75
N SER A 106 -0.65 9.99 7.18
CA SER A 106 0.27 10.72 6.32
C SER A 106 1.72 10.35 6.63
N VAL A 107 2.56 10.43 5.60
CA VAL A 107 3.99 10.10 5.65
C VAL A 107 4.77 11.14 4.84
N SER A 108 6.07 11.25 5.09
CA SER A 108 6.98 12.11 4.33
C SER A 108 7.67 11.33 3.20
N PRO A 109 8.01 11.96 2.06
CA PRO A 109 8.84 11.32 1.02
C PRO A 109 10.18 10.78 1.54
N GLY A 110 10.71 11.35 2.62
CA GLY A 110 11.97 10.92 3.23
C GLY A 110 11.84 9.73 4.18
N ASP A 111 10.62 9.31 4.52
CA ASP A 111 10.41 8.21 5.47
C ASP A 111 10.88 6.89 4.86
N ASN A 112 11.35 5.99 5.74
CA ASN A 112 11.84 4.70 5.32
C ASN A 112 10.70 3.68 5.13
N LEU A 113 10.84 2.82 4.12
CA LEU A 113 9.85 1.79 3.80
C LEU A 113 9.51 0.88 4.99
N LYS A 114 10.49 0.52 5.83
CA LYS A 114 10.27 -0.31 7.02
C LYS A 114 9.24 0.32 7.96
N ASP A 115 9.44 1.61 8.26
CA ASP A 115 8.61 2.34 9.21
C ASP A 115 7.20 2.53 8.66
N ILE A 116 7.07 2.73 7.34
CA ILE A 116 5.75 2.83 6.70
C ILE A 116 5.01 1.50 6.70
N ILE A 117 5.67 0.37 6.45
CA ILE A 117 5.03 -0.94 6.55
C ILE A 117 4.51 -1.18 7.98
N GLU A 118 5.28 -0.79 8.98
CA GLU A 118 4.87 -0.88 10.38
C GLU A 118 3.69 0.06 10.70
N LEU A 119 3.74 1.31 10.26
CA LEU A 119 2.65 2.28 10.38
C LEU A 119 1.36 1.74 9.76
N MET A 120 1.42 1.29 8.51
CA MET A 120 0.27 0.76 7.78
C MET A 120 -0.35 -0.47 8.47
N ARG A 121 0.49 -1.31 9.09
CA ARG A 121 0.03 -2.47 9.86
C ARG A 121 -0.63 -2.04 11.17
N ASN A 122 0.00 -1.15 11.93
CA ASN A 122 -0.45 -0.72 13.24
C ASN A 122 -1.76 0.10 13.16
N GLU A 123 -1.82 1.04 12.23
CA GLU A 123 -3.01 1.86 12.00
C GLU A 123 -4.11 1.09 11.22
N GLY A 124 -3.72 0.00 10.55
CA GLY A 124 -4.62 -0.79 9.72
C GLY A 124 -5.09 -0.02 8.49
N VAL A 125 -4.21 0.78 7.89
CA VAL A 125 -4.45 1.50 6.64
C VAL A 125 -3.81 0.77 5.46
N ALA A 126 -4.48 0.79 4.31
CA ALA A 126 -4.01 0.16 3.07
C ALA A 126 -3.37 1.16 2.09
N ILE A 127 -3.56 2.46 2.34
CA ILE A 127 -3.04 3.59 1.57
C ILE A 127 -2.76 4.75 2.51
N VAL A 128 -1.70 5.51 2.23
CA VAL A 128 -1.30 6.71 2.97
C VAL A 128 -1.12 7.89 2.03
N SER A 129 -1.39 9.10 2.53
CA SER A 129 -1.00 10.33 1.85
C SER A 129 0.49 10.58 2.04
N VAL A 130 1.18 10.98 0.99
CA VAL A 130 2.56 11.45 1.09
C VAL A 130 2.56 12.96 1.05
N GLU A 131 3.01 13.57 2.14
CA GLU A 131 2.99 15.00 2.36
C GLU A 131 4.41 15.54 2.51
N ASP A 132 4.72 16.61 1.78
CA ASP A 132 5.97 17.36 1.92
C ASP A 132 5.63 18.82 2.22
N HIS A 133 6.24 19.40 3.25
CA HIS A 133 5.96 20.77 3.70
C HIS A 133 4.45 21.07 3.83
N ASN A 134 3.67 20.12 4.37
CA ASN A 134 2.22 20.22 4.56
C ASN A 134 1.42 20.29 3.23
N GLN A 135 2.01 19.87 2.12
CA GLN A 135 1.37 19.73 0.83
C GLN A 135 1.32 18.25 0.44
N LEU A 136 0.15 17.79 -0.02
CA LEU A 136 0.02 16.45 -0.59
C LEU A 136 0.78 16.36 -1.91
N VAL A 137 1.86 15.58 -1.92
CA VAL A 137 2.73 15.40 -3.09
C VAL A 137 2.54 14.04 -3.77
N GLY A 138 1.92 13.07 -3.10
CA GLY A 138 1.70 11.75 -3.65
C GLY A 138 0.89 10.84 -2.75
N VAL A 139 0.79 9.57 -3.15
CA VAL A 139 0.19 8.51 -2.35
C VAL A 139 1.04 7.25 -2.43
N LEU A 140 0.99 6.44 -1.38
CA LEU A 140 1.65 5.14 -1.32
C LEU A 140 0.65 4.11 -0.77
N ASP A 141 0.53 2.95 -1.42
CA ASP A 141 -0.35 1.87 -0.98
C ASP A 141 0.41 0.55 -0.83
N ARG A 142 -0.24 -0.43 -0.19
CA ARG A 142 0.37 -1.74 0.07
C ARG A 142 0.75 -2.47 -1.22
N ASN A 143 -0.06 -2.33 -2.27
CA ASN A 143 0.16 -2.98 -3.55
C ASN A 143 1.42 -2.42 -4.24
N GLN A 144 1.68 -1.12 -4.17
CA GLN A 144 2.91 -0.49 -4.65
C GLN A 144 4.13 -1.03 -3.91
N ILE A 145 4.06 -1.11 -2.58
CA ILE A 145 5.13 -1.68 -1.74
C ILE A 145 5.41 -3.14 -2.13
N GLU A 146 4.37 -3.98 -2.20
CA GLU A 146 4.48 -5.39 -2.57
C GLU A 146 5.07 -5.57 -3.98
N ASN A 147 4.61 -4.76 -4.94
CA ASN A 147 5.14 -4.78 -6.30
C ASN A 147 6.61 -4.37 -6.35
N TYR A 148 6.99 -3.32 -5.62
CA TYR A 148 8.37 -2.86 -5.56
C TYR A 148 9.30 -3.92 -4.94
N LEU A 149 8.89 -4.52 -3.82
CA LEU A 149 9.65 -5.58 -3.17
C LEU A 149 9.81 -6.80 -4.08
N ARG A 150 8.77 -7.20 -4.80
CA ARG A 150 8.85 -8.30 -5.78
C ARG A 150 9.89 -8.00 -6.86
N LEU A 151 9.82 -6.83 -7.49
CA LEU A 151 10.74 -6.42 -8.56
C LEU A 151 12.21 -6.30 -8.11
N LYS A 152 12.46 -6.00 -6.84
CA LYS A 152 13.83 -5.94 -6.27
C LYS A 152 14.32 -7.27 -5.71
N SER A 153 13.41 -8.20 -5.43
CA SER A 153 13.71 -9.54 -4.95
C SER A 153 14.14 -10.49 -6.08
N GLU A 154 13.61 -10.29 -7.28
CA GLU A 154 14.09 -10.89 -8.55
C GLU A 154 15.53 -10.47 -8.87
#